data_AF-A0A813PE12-F1
#
_entry.id   AF-A0A813PE12-F1
#
_cell.length_a   1.000
_cell.length_b   1.000
_cell.length_c   1.000
_cell.angle_alpha   90.00
_cell.angle_beta   90.00
_cell.angle_gamma   90.00
#
_symmetry.space_group_name_H-M   'P 1'
#
loop_
_entity.id
_entity.type
_entity.pdbx_description
1 polymer ?
#
loop_
_entity_poly.entity_id
_entity_poly.type
_entity_poly.pdbx_seq_one_letter_code
_entity_poly.pdbx_strand_id
1 'polypeptide(L)'
;MASYFSISIEKAKKNPYEAYVLTNDTYQVKDDTGVRIGPLDLKYVNLDMMKKLGLNPDMIDLLQPYIGVQGQEALDLVKTRPLKLTRDQYETLSSRMKSYNQQLYDSLPESDKKEPIIERLTQLANEEKWPEYLDLNEKFLEAPRIMVRGSLQTAIPFNMNEH
;
A
#
# COMPACT_ATOMS: atom_id res chain seq x y z
N MET A 1 -3.00 19.92 -7.98
CA MET A 1 -3.29 20.02 -6.54
C MET A 1 -2.23 19.22 -5.81
N ALA A 2 -1.47 19.84 -4.91
CA ALA A 2 -0.51 19.11 -4.09
C ALA A 2 -1.29 18.16 -3.15
N SER A 3 -0.86 16.90 -3.04
CA SER A 3 -1.47 15.94 -2.11
C SER A 3 -1.33 16.46 -0.68
N TYR A 4 -2.42 16.44 0.08
CA TYR A 4 -2.51 16.92 1.48
C TYR A 4 -1.48 16.22 2.41
N PHE A 5 -0.89 15.10 1.98
CA PHE A 5 0.09 14.28 2.72
C PHE A 5 1.50 14.28 2.11
N SER A 6 1.87 15.33 1.36
CA SER A 6 3.10 15.36 0.57
C SER A 6 4.39 15.14 1.37
N ILE A 7 4.46 15.59 2.63
CA ILE A 7 5.69 15.50 3.43
C ILE A 7 6.05 14.05 3.79
N SER A 8 5.10 13.25 4.26
CA SER A 8 5.36 11.84 4.59
C SER A 8 5.71 11.03 3.34
N ILE A 9 5.07 11.33 2.21
CA ILE A 9 5.35 10.68 0.92
C ILE A 9 6.78 11.02 0.46
N GLU A 10 7.18 12.29 0.51
CA GLU A 10 8.53 12.71 0.13
C GLU A 10 9.62 12.15 1.06
N LYS A 11 9.31 11.97 2.35
CA LYS A 11 10.20 11.26 3.29
C LYS A 11 10.33 9.78 2.93
N ALA A 12 9.22 9.11 2.66
CA ALA A 12 9.21 7.70 2.27
C ALA A 12 9.99 7.44 0.97
N LYS A 13 9.94 8.37 0.01
CA LYS A 13 10.74 8.30 -1.22
C LYS A 13 12.24 8.35 -0.98
N LYS A 14 12.68 9.11 0.03
CA LYS A 14 14.09 9.21 0.42
C LYS A 14 14.55 8.02 1.25
N ASN A 15 13.65 7.47 2.08
CA ASN A 15 13.91 6.38 3.01
C ASN A 15 12.87 5.25 2.85
N PRO A 16 12.91 4.48 1.75
CA PRO A 16 11.87 3.48 1.44
C PRO A 16 11.90 2.26 2.37
N TYR A 17 12.97 2.13 3.17
CA TYR A 17 13.18 1.04 4.13
C TYR A 17 12.53 1.29 5.48
N GLU A 18 12.05 2.50 5.77
CA GLU A 18 11.47 2.85 7.06
C GLU A 18 9.96 2.95 6.96
N ALA A 19 9.27 2.41 7.97
CA ALA A 19 7.83 2.56 8.05
C ALA A 19 7.44 4.02 8.32
N TYR A 20 6.30 4.42 7.78
CA TYR A 20 5.72 5.74 7.97
C TYR A 20 4.21 5.66 8.08
N VAL A 21 3.62 6.77 8.49
CA VAL A 21 2.18 6.99 8.56
C VAL A 21 1.89 8.30 7.82
N LEU A 22 0.80 8.36 7.05
CA LEU A 22 0.45 9.59 6.34
C LEU A 22 0.15 10.72 7.31
N THR A 23 0.88 11.82 7.14
CA THR A 23 0.71 13.05 7.93
C THR A 23 0.67 14.24 7.01
N ASN A 24 -0.16 15.23 7.35
CA ASN A 24 -0.23 16.48 6.60
C ASN A 24 1.03 17.35 6.88
N ASP A 25 1.05 18.55 6.32
CA ASP A 25 2.12 19.52 6.50
C ASP A 25 2.30 20.00 7.95
N THR A 26 1.23 19.92 8.76
CA THR A 26 1.25 20.20 10.20
C THR A 26 1.46 18.96 11.08
N TYR A 27 1.89 17.83 10.51
CA TYR A 27 2.09 16.54 11.21
C TYR A 27 0.82 15.92 11.81
N GLN A 28 -0.36 16.37 11.39
CA GLN A 28 -1.61 15.76 11.76
C GLN A 28 -1.82 14.48 10.95
N VAL A 29 -2.18 13.39 11.64
CA VAL A 29 -2.40 12.08 11.04
C VAL A 29 -3.76 12.04 10.36
N LYS A 30 -3.86 11.34 9.22
CA LYS A 30 -5.17 10.99 8.62
C LYS A 30 -5.81 9.89 9.50
N ASP A 31 -7.02 10.10 10.01
CA ASP A 31 -7.62 9.21 11.02
C ASP A 31 -7.65 7.72 10.61
N ASP A 32 -7.74 7.44 9.31
CA ASP A 32 -7.83 6.09 8.76
C ASP A 32 -6.55 5.62 8.04
N THR A 33 -5.42 6.32 8.14
CA THR A 33 -4.17 5.80 7.55
C THR A 33 -3.58 4.68 8.41
N GLY A 34 -3.07 3.64 7.77
CA GLY A 34 -2.27 2.61 8.42
C GLY A 34 -0.78 2.91 8.45
N VAL A 35 -0.03 1.96 9.02
CA VAL A 35 1.42 1.88 8.87
C VAL A 35 1.77 1.45 7.45
N ARG A 36 2.63 2.21 6.77
CA ARG A 36 3.11 1.93 5.41
C ARG A 36 4.59 1.64 5.42
N ILE A 37 5.02 0.65 4.64
CA ILE A 37 6.45 0.36 4.45
C ILE A 37 6.71 -0.27 3.09
N GLY A 38 7.68 0.28 2.36
CA GLY A 38 7.92 -0.06 0.96
C GLY A 38 6.61 -0.12 0.15
N PRO A 39 6.27 -1.27 -0.45
CA PRO A 39 5.06 -1.44 -1.26
C PRO A 39 3.79 -1.81 -0.47
N LEU A 40 3.83 -1.84 0.87
CA LEU A 40 2.70 -2.28 1.69
C LEU A 40 2.04 -1.12 2.44
N ASP A 41 0.71 -1.15 2.46
CA ASP A 41 -0.10 -0.48 3.47
C ASP A 41 -0.68 -1.56 4.41
N LEU A 42 -0.19 -1.60 5.65
CA LEU A 42 -0.50 -2.64 6.63
C LEU A 42 -1.92 -2.49 7.20
N LYS A 43 -2.66 -1.43 6.85
CA LYS A 43 -4.12 -1.37 7.03
C LYS A 43 -4.84 -2.45 6.23
N TYR A 44 -4.32 -2.76 5.04
CA TYR A 44 -5.00 -3.60 4.05
C TYR A 44 -4.36 -4.99 3.89
N VAL A 45 -3.27 -5.25 4.61
CA VAL A 45 -2.55 -6.54 4.56
C VAL A 45 -3.01 -7.43 5.69
N ASN A 46 -3.34 -8.68 5.39
CA ASN A 46 -3.57 -9.73 6.39
C ASN A 46 -2.60 -10.90 6.17
N LEU A 47 -2.66 -11.91 7.05
CA LEU A 47 -1.76 -13.07 6.97
C LEU A 47 -1.89 -13.83 5.64
N ASP A 48 -3.09 -13.96 5.10
CA ASP A 48 -3.30 -14.66 3.83
C ASP A 48 -2.70 -13.89 2.65
N MET A 49 -2.78 -12.56 2.67
CA MET A 49 -2.09 -11.72 1.70
C MET A 49 -0.57 -11.87 1.80
N MET A 50 0.00 -11.88 3.01
CA MET A 50 1.44 -12.10 3.20
C MET A 50 1.89 -13.47 2.68
N LYS A 51 1.08 -14.52 2.88
CA LYS A 51 1.31 -15.85 2.31
C LYS A 51 1.22 -15.84 0.78
N LYS A 52 0.23 -15.15 0.20
CA LYS A 52 0.09 -14.99 -1.26
C LYS A 52 1.30 -14.25 -1.87
N LEU A 53 1.84 -13.27 -1.16
CA LEU A 53 3.09 -12.58 -1.54
C LEU A 53 4.34 -13.46 -1.37
N GLY A 54 4.22 -14.65 -0.76
CA GLY A 54 5.33 -15.56 -0.52
C GLY A 54 6.34 -15.02 0.49
N LEU A 55 5.88 -14.25 1.48
CA LEU A 55 6.75 -13.77 2.56
C LEU A 55 7.16 -14.94 3.46
N ASN A 56 8.42 -14.95 3.89
CA ASN A 56 8.92 -15.94 4.83
C ASN A 56 8.40 -15.64 6.26
N PRO A 57 8.49 -16.61 7.19
CA PRO A 57 8.02 -16.42 8.57
C PRO A 57 8.64 -15.21 9.27
N ASP A 58 9.95 -14.99 9.11
CA ASP A 58 10.64 -13.85 9.74
C ASP A 58 10.08 -12.49 9.29
N MET A 59 9.71 -12.34 8.01
CA MET A 59 9.05 -11.15 7.48
C MET A 59 7.63 -11.00 8.03
N ILE A 60 6.89 -12.11 8.16
CA ILE A 60 5.54 -12.10 8.73
C ILE A 60 5.60 -11.64 10.20
N ASP A 61 6.49 -12.23 11.00
CA ASP A 61 6.67 -11.89 12.42
C ASP A 61 7.11 -10.44 12.61
N LEU A 62 7.92 -9.91 11.68
CA LEU A 62 8.34 -8.52 11.67
C LEU A 62 7.17 -7.56 11.41
N LEU A 63 6.26 -7.89 10.48
CA LEU A 63 5.16 -7.02 10.04
C LEU A 63 3.90 -7.15 10.90
N GLN A 64 3.65 -8.33 11.47
CA GLN A 64 2.42 -8.68 12.19
C GLN A 64 2.02 -7.66 13.28
N PRO A 65 2.94 -7.10 14.10
CA PRO A 65 2.57 -6.14 15.14
C PRO A 65 1.95 -4.83 14.64
N TYR A 66 2.09 -4.52 13.36
CA TYR A 66 1.66 -3.25 12.75
C TYR A 66 0.40 -3.38 11.90
N ILE A 67 -0.08 -4.61 11.70
CA ILE A 67 -1.25 -4.90 10.87
C ILE A 67 -2.52 -4.37 11.53
N GLY A 68 -3.35 -3.68 10.74
CA GLY A 68 -4.64 -3.15 11.19
C GLY A 68 -4.56 -1.95 12.14
N VAL A 69 -3.36 -1.56 12.59
CA VAL A 69 -3.15 -0.37 13.42
C VAL A 69 -3.28 0.88 12.56
N GLN A 70 -4.09 1.85 13.00
CA GLN A 70 -4.48 3.02 12.19
C GLN A 70 -4.38 4.35 12.97
N GLY A 71 -4.42 5.46 12.23
CA GLY A 71 -4.53 6.81 12.78
C GLY A 71 -3.39 7.15 13.73
N GLN A 72 -3.72 7.84 14.82
CA GLN A 72 -2.72 8.26 15.81
C GLN A 72 -2.00 7.07 16.46
N GLU A 73 -2.69 5.95 16.68
CA GLU A 73 -2.09 4.73 17.24
C GLU A 73 -0.98 4.19 16.34
N ALA A 74 -1.18 4.20 15.01
CA ALA A 74 -0.17 3.80 14.05
C ALA A 74 1.06 4.70 14.12
N LEU A 75 0.86 6.02 14.24
CA LEU A 75 1.96 6.97 14.36
C LEU A 75 2.76 6.76 15.65
N ASP A 76 2.08 6.55 16.76
CA ASP A 76 2.71 6.32 18.06
C ASP A 76 3.46 4.99 18.09
N LEU A 77 2.91 3.95 17.47
CA LEU A 77 3.57 2.65 17.31
C LEU A 77 4.88 2.78 16.50
N VAL A 78 4.86 3.44 15.34
CA VAL A 78 6.07 3.62 14.52
C VAL A 78 7.12 4.48 15.22
N LYS A 79 6.71 5.43 16.07
CA LYS A 79 7.64 6.24 16.88
C LYS A 79 8.30 5.44 18.01
N THR A 80 7.52 4.62 18.71
CA THR A 80 7.97 3.86 19.90
C THR A 80 8.67 2.55 19.52
N ARG A 81 8.25 1.94 18.42
CA ARG A 81 8.81 0.72 17.85
C ARG A 81 9.02 0.92 16.34
N PRO A 82 10.15 1.52 15.93
CA PRO A 82 10.42 1.75 14.53
C PRO A 82 10.52 0.44 13.73
N LEU A 83 9.73 0.33 12.67
CA LEU A 83 9.83 -0.76 11.71
C LEU A 83 10.78 -0.36 10.58
N LYS A 84 11.82 -1.17 10.37
CA LYS A 84 12.79 -0.98 9.30
C LYS A 84 13.03 -2.30 8.57
N LEU A 85 13.07 -2.24 7.25
CA LEU A 85 13.51 -3.34 6.41
C LEU A 85 15.01 -3.24 6.15
N THR A 86 15.68 -4.37 6.03
CA THR A 86 16.97 -4.41 5.33
C THR A 86 16.76 -4.15 3.84
N ARG A 87 17.85 -3.86 3.12
CA ARG A 87 17.81 -3.72 1.67
C ARG A 87 17.25 -4.97 1.01
N ASP A 88 17.75 -6.15 1.37
CA ASP A 88 17.32 -7.43 0.79
C ASP A 88 15.84 -7.73 1.08
N GLN A 89 15.37 -7.39 2.29
CA GLN A 89 13.94 -7.52 2.64
C GLN A 89 13.08 -6.60 1.79
N TYR A 90 13.48 -5.35 1.60
CA TYR A 90 12.78 -4.39 0.75
C TYR A 90 12.78 -4.82 -0.71
N GLU A 91 13.93 -5.21 -1.27
CA GLU A 91 14.04 -5.65 -2.67
C GLU A 91 13.21 -6.91 -2.92
N THR A 92 13.23 -7.86 -1.97
CA THR A 92 12.37 -9.05 -2.01
C THR A 92 10.89 -8.64 -2.02
N LEU A 93 10.49 -7.79 -1.07
CA LEU A 93 9.11 -7.36 -0.93
C LEU A 93 8.62 -6.56 -2.15
N SER A 94 9.46 -5.66 -2.68
CA SER A 94 9.22 -4.88 -3.91
C SER A 94 8.99 -5.81 -5.11
N SER A 95 9.90 -6.77 -5.32
CA SER A 95 9.82 -7.74 -6.42
C SER A 95 8.57 -8.62 -6.34
N ARG A 96 8.23 -9.10 -5.13
CA ARG A 96 7.02 -9.89 -4.89
C ARG A 96 5.76 -9.09 -5.17
N MET A 97 5.69 -7.84 -4.69
CA MET A 97 4.54 -6.98 -4.93
C MET A 97 4.39 -6.63 -6.42
N LYS A 98 5.49 -6.34 -7.12
CA LYS A 98 5.45 -6.09 -8.57
C LYS A 98 4.91 -7.30 -9.32
N SER A 99 5.39 -8.50 -8.99
CA SER A 99 4.89 -9.76 -9.58
C SER A 99 3.41 -9.97 -9.29
N TYR A 100 2.96 -9.71 -8.06
CA TYR A 100 1.57 -9.83 -7.66
C TYR A 100 0.67 -8.84 -8.42
N ASN A 101 1.09 -7.58 -8.56
CA ASN A 101 0.37 -6.58 -9.35
C ASN A 101 0.27 -6.95 -10.83
N GLN A 102 1.35 -7.50 -11.41
CA GLN A 102 1.32 -7.94 -12.80
C GLN A 102 0.31 -9.08 -13.00
N GLN A 103 0.30 -10.08 -12.11
CA GLN A 103 -0.68 -11.17 -12.17
C GLN A 103 -2.12 -10.67 -12.06
N LEU A 104 -2.36 -9.69 -11.19
CA LEU A 104 -3.68 -9.06 -11.06
C LEU A 104 -4.07 -8.33 -12.34
N TYR A 105 -3.18 -7.49 -12.88
CA TYR A 105 -3.41 -6.79 -14.13
C TYR A 105 -3.73 -7.75 -15.27
N ASP A 106 -2.97 -8.84 -15.41
CA ASP A 106 -3.17 -9.84 -16.46
C ASP A 106 -4.53 -10.54 -16.35
N SER A 107 -5.07 -10.68 -15.13
CA SER A 107 -6.37 -11.27 -14.85
C SER A 107 -7.57 -10.35 -15.14
N LEU A 108 -7.33 -9.04 -15.35
CA LEU A 108 -8.40 -8.08 -15.61
C LEU A 108 -9.02 -8.26 -17.01
N PRO A 109 -10.32 -7.97 -17.17
CA PRO A 109 -10.93 -7.80 -18.49
C PRO A 109 -10.21 -6.71 -19.32
N GLU A 110 -10.17 -6.86 -20.65
CA GLU A 110 -9.54 -5.87 -21.54
C GLU A 110 -10.18 -4.47 -21.49
N SER A 111 -11.47 -4.38 -21.11
CA SER A 111 -12.13 -3.10 -20.85
C SER A 111 -11.52 -2.38 -19.66
N ASP A 112 -11.14 -3.14 -18.65
CA ASP A 112 -10.74 -2.67 -17.33
C ASP A 112 -9.28 -2.25 -17.33
N LYS A 113 -8.44 -2.93 -18.13
CA LYS A 113 -7.04 -2.57 -18.35
C LYS A 113 -6.85 -1.15 -18.93
N LYS A 114 -7.85 -0.64 -19.66
CA LYS A 114 -7.83 0.69 -20.29
C LYS A 114 -8.32 1.80 -19.36
N GLU A 115 -8.73 1.47 -18.15
CA GLU A 115 -9.13 2.48 -17.17
C GLU A 115 -7.88 3.29 -16.77
N PRO A 116 -7.87 4.63 -16.90
CA PRO A 116 -6.66 5.43 -16.68
C PRO A 116 -6.02 5.25 -15.31
N ILE A 117 -6.82 4.93 -14.28
CA ILE A 117 -6.31 4.68 -12.94
C ILE A 117 -5.60 3.33 -12.83
N ILE A 118 -6.07 2.30 -13.54
CA ILE A 118 -5.41 0.98 -13.62
C ILE A 118 -4.08 1.12 -14.33
N GLU A 119 -4.06 1.80 -15.48
CA GLU A 119 -2.81 2.07 -16.22
C GLU A 119 -1.80 2.79 -15.34
N ARG A 120 -2.26 3.80 -14.57
CA ARG A 120 -1.39 4.56 -13.67
C ARG A 120 -0.87 3.73 -12.50
N LEU A 121 -1.71 2.92 -11.87
CA LEU A 121 -1.29 2.02 -10.79
C LEU A 121 -0.25 1.01 -11.28
N THR A 122 -0.49 0.38 -12.44
CA THR A 122 0.45 -0.54 -13.07
C THR A 122 1.78 0.15 -13.41
N GLN A 123 1.74 1.38 -13.94
CA GLN A 123 2.95 2.15 -14.21
C GLN A 123 3.75 2.42 -12.93
N LEU A 124 3.09 2.89 -11.87
CA LEU A 124 3.75 3.22 -10.60
C LEU A 124 4.37 1.97 -9.94
N ALA A 125 3.67 0.82 -10.00
CA ALA A 125 4.21 -0.45 -9.52
C ALA A 125 5.43 -0.90 -10.34
N ASN A 126 5.39 -0.74 -11.67
CA ASN A 126 6.51 -1.10 -12.55
C ASN A 126 7.74 -0.22 -12.35
N GLU A 127 7.53 1.07 -12.06
CA GLU A 127 8.56 2.06 -11.71
C GLU A 127 8.99 1.99 -10.23
N GLU A 128 8.39 1.10 -9.42
CA GLU A 128 8.63 0.95 -7.98
C GLU A 128 8.43 2.26 -7.19
N LYS A 129 7.52 3.11 -7.67
CA LYS A 129 7.10 4.36 -7.00
C LYS A 129 6.05 4.07 -5.94
N TRP A 130 6.44 3.29 -4.93
CA TRP A 130 5.52 2.73 -3.95
C TRP A 130 4.74 3.75 -3.13
N PRO A 131 5.34 4.85 -2.62
CA PRO A 131 4.58 5.86 -1.89
C PRO A 131 3.44 6.47 -2.73
N GLU A 132 3.72 6.79 -4.00
CA GLU A 132 2.71 7.28 -4.94
C GLU A 132 1.69 6.22 -5.33
N TYR A 133 2.13 4.96 -5.52
CA TYR A 133 1.25 3.82 -5.79
C TYR A 133 0.24 3.64 -4.64
N LEU A 134 0.70 3.63 -3.40
CA LEU A 134 -0.15 3.45 -2.22
C LEU A 134 -1.16 4.58 -2.05
N ASP A 135 -0.74 5.84 -2.26
CA ASP A 135 -1.63 7.01 -2.20
C ASP A 135 -2.72 6.96 -3.29
N LEU A 136 -2.37 6.56 -4.51
CA LEU A 136 -3.35 6.41 -5.59
C LEU A 136 -4.30 5.24 -5.34
N ASN A 137 -3.77 4.10 -4.89
CA ASN A 137 -4.55 2.89 -4.63
C ASN A 137 -5.57 3.11 -3.51
N GLU A 138 -5.17 3.77 -2.42
CA GLU A 138 -6.10 4.14 -1.34
C GLU A 138 -7.26 5.00 -1.86
N LYS A 139 -6.97 6.05 -2.63
CA LYS A 139 -8.00 6.93 -3.22
C LYS A 139 -8.96 6.19 -4.14
N PHE A 140 -8.46 5.19 -4.87
CA PHE A 140 -9.29 4.36 -5.73
C PHE A 140 -10.25 3.45 -4.93
N LEU A 141 -9.78 2.90 -3.80
CA LEU A 141 -10.61 2.06 -2.91
C LEU A 141 -11.65 2.88 -2.15
N GLU A 142 -11.33 4.13 -1.78
CA GLU A 142 -12.25 5.05 -1.09
C GLU A 142 -13.30 5.68 -2.03
N ALA A 143 -13.11 5.61 -3.35
CA ALA A 143 -14.03 6.22 -4.31
C ALA A 143 -15.42 5.51 -4.26
N PRO A 144 -16.54 6.27 -4.26
CA PRO A 144 -17.89 5.71 -4.27
C PRO A 144 -18.10 4.71 -5.41
N ARG A 145 -18.59 3.50 -5.10
CA ARG A 145 -18.90 2.40 -6.03
C ARG A 145 -19.79 2.77 -7.24
N ILE A 146 -20.49 3.90 -7.17
CA ILE A 146 -21.35 4.41 -8.25
C ILE A 146 -20.50 5.02 -9.39
N MET A 147 -19.28 5.49 -9.10
CA MET A 147 -18.38 6.10 -10.08
C MET A 147 -17.36 5.12 -10.70
N VAL A 148 -17.10 3.99 -10.05
CA VAL A 148 -16.20 2.95 -10.54
C VAL A 148 -17.02 1.68 -10.74
N ARG A 149 -17.33 1.32 -11.99
CA ARG A 149 -18.13 0.14 -12.36
C ARG A 149 -17.78 -1.04 -11.46
N GLY A 150 -18.77 -1.59 -10.77
CA GLY A 150 -18.60 -2.50 -9.61
C GLY A 150 -17.78 -3.78 -9.82
N SER A 151 -17.32 -4.10 -11.03
CA SER A 151 -16.37 -5.19 -11.32
C SER A 151 -14.90 -4.81 -11.07
N LEU A 152 -14.55 -3.52 -11.19
CA LEU A 152 -13.17 -3.04 -11.11
C LEU A 152 -12.64 -3.02 -9.68
N GLN A 153 -13.44 -2.53 -8.73
CA GLN A 153 -13.07 -2.55 -7.30
C GLN A 153 -12.95 -3.97 -6.74
N THR A 154 -13.64 -4.95 -7.33
CA THR A 154 -13.51 -6.35 -6.92
C THR A 154 -12.25 -7.04 -7.43
N ALA A 155 -11.63 -6.51 -8.48
CA ALA A 155 -10.48 -7.10 -9.15
C ALA A 155 -9.14 -6.42 -8.78
N ILE A 156 -9.19 -5.25 -8.16
CA ILE A 156 -8.01 -4.55 -7.60
C ILE A 156 -7.53 -5.26 -6.32
N PRO A 157 -6.22 -5.29 -6.04
CA PRO A 157 -5.52 -6.09 -5.02
C PRO A 157 -6.06 -6.11 -3.58
N PHE A 158 -7.00 -5.23 -3.23
CA PHE A 158 -7.45 -5.01 -1.85
C PHE A 158 -8.98 -5.00 -1.74
N ASN A 159 -9.68 -5.85 -2.49
CA ASN A 159 -11.09 -6.04 -2.25
C ASN A 159 -11.30 -6.72 -0.87
N MET A 160 -11.44 -5.89 0.16
CA MET A 160 -11.62 -6.23 1.57
C MET A 160 -13.09 -6.52 1.94
N ASN A 161 -13.82 -7.18 1.05
CA ASN A 161 -15.21 -7.53 1.29
C ASN A 161 -15.40 -9.05 1.25
N GLU A 162 -14.67 -9.76 2.10
CA GLU A 162 -15.11 -11.06 2.61
C GLU A 162 -15.18 -10.93 4.14
N HIS A 163 -16.33 -10.43 4.60
CA HIS A 163 -16.83 -10.63 5.97
C HIS A 163 -17.57 -11.96 6.02
#